data_AF-A0A7K1ZFJ9-F1
#
_entry.id   AF-A0A7K1ZFJ9-F1
#
_cell.length_a   1.000
_cell.length_b   1.000
_cell.length_c   1.000
_cell.angle_alpha   90.00
_cell.angle_beta   90.00
_cell.angle_gamma   90.00
#
_symmetry.space_group_name_H-M   'P 1'
#
loop_
_entity.id
_entity.type
_entity.pdbx_description
1 polymer ?
#
loop_
_entity_poly.entity_id
_entity_poly.type
_entity_poly.pdbx_seq_one_letter_code
_entity_poly.pdbx_strand_id
1 'polypeptide(L)'
;MPHRPGMSSESSRIDILQGNILASFWMIENFDKRRKEYKKLGWIYAARNPSFVDPVFKVGVSSRPPLARMQELSASTSVYRGFDLAYFVHVTPRDIAEKWAHEALKEFRINPRKEFFQAPLPVVVKALGRVAEIFPVPLGKTPRAGYLEQPLQPRPVSCPHCGMENRVPGVLVQIRISCGACKSEIMI
;
A
#
# COMPACT_ATOMS: atom_id res chain seq x y z
N MET A 1 -18.88 -14.86 -38.03
CA MET A 1 -18.83 -13.87 -36.94
C MET A 1 -17.51 -14.07 -36.21
N PRO A 2 -16.65 -13.05 -36.03
CA PRO A 2 -15.39 -13.26 -35.34
C PRO A 2 -15.67 -13.33 -33.83
N HIS A 3 -15.30 -14.45 -33.22
CA HIS A 3 -15.28 -14.61 -31.77
C HIS A 3 -14.30 -13.61 -31.17
N ARG A 4 -14.78 -12.73 -30.27
CA ARG A 4 -13.91 -11.93 -29.39
C ARG A 4 -13.12 -12.89 -28.49
N PRO A 5 -11.78 -12.80 -28.41
CA PRO A 5 -11.04 -13.56 -27.41
C PRO A 5 -11.41 -13.01 -26.04
N GLY A 6 -11.80 -13.90 -25.11
CA GLY A 6 -12.13 -13.54 -23.75
C GLY A 6 -10.94 -12.88 -23.06
N MET A 7 -11.08 -11.60 -22.70
CA MET A 7 -10.19 -10.93 -21.75
C MET A 7 -10.20 -11.76 -20.46
N SER A 8 -9.02 -12.26 -20.06
CA SER A 8 -8.87 -13.04 -18.84
C SER A 8 -9.31 -12.21 -17.64
N SER A 9 -10.02 -12.83 -16.69
CA SER A 9 -10.57 -12.20 -15.49
C SER A 9 -9.54 -11.41 -14.67
N GLU A 10 -8.26 -11.71 -14.84
CA GLU A 10 -7.15 -11.07 -14.14
C GLU A 10 -6.83 -9.68 -14.71
N SER A 11 -6.93 -9.48 -16.04
CA SER A 11 -6.70 -8.17 -16.66
C SER A 11 -7.76 -7.16 -16.21
N SER A 12 -9.03 -7.55 -16.26
CA SER A 12 -10.13 -6.69 -15.81
C SER A 12 -10.03 -6.33 -14.32
N ARG A 13 -9.46 -7.21 -13.49
CA ARG A 13 -9.24 -6.95 -12.06
C ARG A 13 -8.11 -5.97 -11.80
N ILE A 14 -7.01 -6.07 -12.54
CA ILE A 14 -5.91 -5.11 -12.47
C ILE A 14 -6.41 -3.73 -12.87
N ASP A 15 -7.21 -3.64 -13.93
CA ASP A 15 -7.81 -2.38 -14.39
C ASP A 15 -8.73 -1.76 -13.32
N ILE A 16 -9.56 -2.57 -12.65
CA ILE A 16 -10.42 -2.11 -11.55
C ILE A 16 -9.59 -1.66 -10.35
N LEU A 17 -8.54 -2.40 -9.96
CA LEU A 17 -7.68 -2.02 -8.85
C LEU A 17 -6.96 -0.70 -9.14
N GLN A 18 -6.40 -0.55 -10.34
CA GLN A 18 -5.78 0.69 -10.79
C GLN A 18 -6.81 1.84 -10.83
N GLY A 19 -8.02 1.58 -11.32
CA GLY A 19 -9.12 2.54 -11.30
C GLY A 19 -9.48 3.02 -9.89
N ASN A 20 -9.63 2.09 -8.93
CA ASN A 20 -9.93 2.41 -7.53
C ASN A 20 -8.81 3.21 -6.86
N ILE A 21 -7.54 2.85 -7.14
CA ILE A 21 -6.38 3.58 -6.63
C ILE A 21 -6.36 5.01 -7.17
N LEU A 22 -6.52 5.19 -8.48
CA LEU A 22 -6.54 6.52 -9.09
C LEU A 22 -7.71 7.37 -8.59
N ALA A 23 -8.90 6.77 -8.45
CA ALA A 23 -10.06 7.45 -7.87
C ALA A 23 -9.78 7.90 -6.42
N SER A 24 -9.15 7.05 -5.60
CA SER A 24 -8.79 7.40 -4.23
C SER A 24 -7.79 8.55 -4.16
N PHE A 25 -6.83 8.59 -5.10
CA PHE A 25 -5.86 9.68 -5.19
C PHE A 25 -6.53 10.98 -5.55
N TRP A 26 -7.36 10.95 -6.60
CA TRP A 26 -8.14 12.11 -7.03
C TRP A 26 -9.00 12.65 -5.88
N MET A 27 -9.70 11.77 -5.14
CA MET A 27 -10.50 12.21 -3.99
C MET A 27 -9.64 12.96 -2.98
N ILE A 28 -8.50 12.39 -2.56
CA ILE A 28 -7.59 13.01 -1.59
C ILE A 28 -7.07 14.36 -2.05
N GLU A 29 -6.71 14.49 -3.32
CA GLU A 29 -6.24 15.74 -3.90
C GLU A 29 -7.32 16.82 -3.93
N ASN A 30 -8.59 16.43 -4.10
CA ASN A 30 -9.73 17.35 -4.20
C ASN A 30 -10.39 17.71 -2.85
N PHE A 31 -9.99 17.10 -1.73
CA PHE A 31 -10.45 17.57 -0.41
C PHE A 31 -10.01 19.01 -0.16
N ASP A 32 -10.92 19.84 0.37
CA ASP A 32 -10.62 21.23 0.72
C ASP A 32 -9.57 21.31 1.85
N LYS A 33 -8.31 21.54 1.48
CA LYS A 33 -7.16 21.62 2.40
C LYS A 33 -7.16 22.88 3.28
N ARG A 34 -8.07 23.84 3.04
CA ARG A 34 -8.28 24.98 3.95
C ARG A 34 -8.90 24.52 5.27
N ARG A 35 -9.61 23.38 5.24
CA ARG A 35 -10.22 22.77 6.41
C ARG A 35 -9.15 22.10 7.28
N LYS A 36 -9.21 22.34 8.60
CA LYS A 36 -8.21 21.86 9.56
C LYS A 36 -8.03 20.34 9.52
N GLU A 37 -9.12 19.59 9.35
CA GLU A 37 -9.09 18.11 9.28
C GLU A 37 -8.36 17.54 8.05
N TYR A 38 -8.31 18.29 6.95
CA TYR A 38 -7.72 17.84 5.69
C TYR A 38 -6.39 18.52 5.37
N LYS A 39 -6.01 19.55 6.13
CA LYS A 39 -4.74 20.27 5.98
C LYS A 39 -3.52 19.33 5.99
N LYS A 40 -3.57 18.27 6.81
CA LYS A 40 -2.49 17.27 6.93
C LYS A 40 -2.89 15.89 6.37
N LEU A 41 -3.89 15.85 5.49
CA LEU A 41 -4.27 14.62 4.78
C LEU A 41 -3.14 14.19 3.83
N GLY A 42 -2.89 12.89 3.75
CA GLY A 42 -1.95 12.33 2.79
C GLY A 42 -1.81 10.83 2.95
N TRP A 43 -0.62 10.33 2.69
CA TRP A 43 -0.34 8.90 2.64
C TRP A 43 0.87 8.51 3.48
N ILE A 44 0.80 7.33 4.09
CA ILE A 44 1.99 6.57 4.50
C ILE A 44 2.18 5.48 3.46
N TYR A 45 3.40 5.32 2.94
CA TYR A 45 3.73 4.33 1.93
C TYR A 45 4.87 3.43 2.37
N ALA A 46 4.89 2.21 1.82
CA ALA A 46 6.03 1.30 1.83
C ALA A 46 6.56 1.17 0.40
N ALA A 47 7.83 1.50 0.21
CA ALA A 47 8.51 1.44 -1.07
C ALA A 47 9.64 0.42 -1.02
N ARG A 48 9.78 -0.40 -2.06
CA ARG A 48 10.83 -1.41 -2.20
C ARG A 48 11.75 -1.00 -3.33
N ASN A 49 13.06 -1.16 -3.16
CA ASN A 49 13.98 -1.16 -4.29
C ASN A 49 14.25 -2.62 -4.70
N PRO A 50 13.96 -3.03 -5.95
CA PRO A 50 14.23 -4.41 -6.40
C PRO A 50 15.71 -4.82 -6.37
N SER A 51 16.62 -3.85 -6.26
CA SER A 51 18.07 -4.11 -6.14
C SER A 51 18.45 -4.65 -4.76
N PHE A 52 17.58 -4.55 -3.76
CA PHE A 52 17.81 -5.14 -2.44
C PHE A 52 17.38 -6.61 -2.45
N VAL A 53 18.31 -7.49 -2.06
CA VAL A 53 18.09 -8.95 -1.96
C VAL A 53 17.13 -9.25 -0.81
N ASP A 54 17.29 -8.54 0.30
CA ASP A 54 16.43 -8.65 1.48
C ASP A 54 15.13 -7.85 1.31
N PRO A 55 14.05 -8.22 2.03
CA PRO A 55 12.79 -7.47 2.06
C PRO A 55 12.97 -6.16 2.85
N VAL A 56 13.68 -5.21 2.24
CA VAL A 56 13.95 -3.89 2.77
C VAL A 56 12.95 -2.90 2.19
N PHE A 57 12.20 -2.24 3.08
CA PHE A 57 11.22 -1.23 2.72
C PHE A 57 11.63 0.14 3.25
N LYS A 58 11.54 1.16 2.39
CA LYS A 58 11.44 2.54 2.85
C LYS A 58 10.00 2.80 3.25
N VAL A 59 9.77 3.21 4.50
CA VAL A 59 8.45 3.64 4.96
C VAL A 59 8.46 5.15 5.16
N GLY A 60 7.65 5.87 4.41
CA GLY A 60 7.63 7.33 4.47
C GLY A 60 6.26 7.95 4.25
N VAL A 61 6.19 9.26 4.45
CA VAL A 61 4.99 10.07 4.24
C VAL A 61 5.01 10.81 2.90
N SER A 62 3.82 11.04 2.32
CA SER A 62 3.65 11.92 1.16
C SER A 62 2.41 12.79 1.26
N SER A 63 2.52 14.02 0.74
CA SER A 63 1.41 14.94 0.51
C SER A 63 0.79 14.85 -0.88
N ARG A 64 1.46 14.11 -1.76
CA ARG A 64 1.12 13.88 -3.16
C ARG A 64 0.91 12.38 -3.39
N PRO A 65 0.25 11.98 -4.48
CA PRO A 65 0.03 10.57 -4.80
C PRO A 65 1.32 9.73 -4.65
N PRO A 66 1.29 8.60 -3.91
CA PRO A 66 2.46 7.76 -3.68
C PRO A 66 3.18 7.31 -4.95
N LEU A 67 2.44 7.07 -6.05
CA LEU A 67 3.04 6.73 -7.35
C LEU A 67 3.93 7.85 -7.90
N ALA A 68 3.48 9.11 -7.84
CA ALA A 68 4.30 10.25 -8.21
C ALA A 68 5.53 10.38 -7.31
N ARG A 69 5.37 10.10 -6.01
CA ARG A 69 6.49 10.11 -5.06
C ARG A 69 7.54 9.03 -5.39
N MET A 70 7.13 7.86 -5.88
CA MET A 70 8.08 6.82 -6.30
C MET A 70 8.94 7.26 -7.48
N GLN A 71 8.36 7.98 -8.44
CA GLN A 71 9.08 8.52 -9.59
C GLN A 71 10.16 9.53 -9.15
N GLU A 72 9.82 10.43 -8.23
CA GLU A 72 10.79 11.40 -7.68
C GLU A 72 11.92 10.76 -6.87
N LEU A 73 11.58 9.76 -6.04
CA LEU A 73 12.59 9.01 -5.29
C LEU A 73 13.52 8.30 -6.26
N SER A 74 12.98 7.65 -7.28
CA SER A 74 13.77 6.94 -8.29
C SER A 74 14.68 7.88 -9.09
N ALA A 75 14.19 9.07 -9.44
CA ALA A 75 14.97 10.08 -10.17
C ALA A 75 16.13 10.68 -9.35
N SER A 76 16.02 10.69 -8.03
CA SER A 76 17.03 11.27 -7.11
C SER A 76 18.02 10.25 -6.56
N THR A 77 17.88 8.96 -6.89
CA THR A 77 18.73 7.89 -6.35
C THR A 77 19.76 7.43 -7.36
N SER A 78 21.03 7.31 -6.95
CA SER A 78 22.11 6.72 -7.75
C SER A 78 22.03 5.18 -7.88
N VAL A 79 20.86 4.58 -7.62
CA VAL A 79 20.67 3.12 -7.58
C VAL A 79 20.14 2.65 -8.94
N TYR A 80 20.68 1.53 -9.44
CA TYR A 80 20.41 1.03 -10.80
C TYR A 80 18.93 0.78 -11.13
N ARG A 81 18.12 0.38 -10.14
CA ARG A 81 16.66 0.30 -10.25
C ARG A 81 16.00 1.27 -9.27
N GLY A 82 14.89 1.86 -9.71
CA GLY A 82 14.08 2.78 -8.90
C GLY A 82 13.35 2.09 -7.74
N PHE A 83 12.48 2.85 -7.07
CA PHE A 83 11.60 2.36 -6.02
C PHE A 83 10.23 1.99 -6.59
N ASP A 84 9.78 0.78 -6.28
CA ASP A 84 8.41 0.31 -6.51
C ASP A 84 7.55 0.58 -5.28
N LEU A 85 6.33 1.05 -5.49
CA LEU A 85 5.35 1.18 -4.43
C LEU A 85 4.83 -0.21 -4.07
N ALA A 86 5.07 -0.68 -2.84
CA ALA A 86 4.61 -1.99 -2.38
C ALA A 86 3.23 -1.93 -1.72
N TYR A 87 2.99 -0.89 -0.91
CA TYR A 87 1.76 -0.69 -0.17
C TYR A 87 1.60 0.78 0.23
N PHE A 88 0.38 1.23 0.48
CA PHE A 88 0.10 2.54 1.06
C PHE A 88 -1.23 2.57 1.80
N VAL A 89 -1.38 3.58 2.66
CA VAL A 89 -2.64 3.90 3.34
C VAL A 89 -2.91 5.41 3.31
N HIS A 90 -4.18 5.78 3.30
CA HIS A 90 -4.68 7.15 3.47
C HIS A 90 -4.81 7.49 4.95
N VAL A 91 -4.26 8.64 5.36
CA VAL A 91 -4.24 9.05 6.77
C VAL A 91 -4.41 10.55 6.95
N THR A 92 -4.95 10.95 8.09
CA THR A 92 -4.85 12.33 8.58
C THR A 92 -4.82 12.35 10.11
N PRO A 93 -3.93 13.12 10.78
CA PRO A 93 -2.82 13.89 10.21
C PRO A 93 -1.59 13.01 9.90
N ARG A 94 -1.08 13.11 8.66
CA ARG A 94 -0.05 12.21 8.12
C ARG A 94 1.31 12.25 8.81
N ASP A 95 1.68 13.38 9.39
CA ASP A 95 2.94 13.59 10.11
C ASP A 95 2.98 12.88 11.47
N ILE A 96 1.83 12.79 12.14
CA ILE A 96 1.72 11.98 13.36
C ILE A 96 1.66 10.50 12.98
N ALA A 97 0.85 10.16 11.97
CA ALA A 97 0.72 8.79 11.47
C ALA A 97 2.06 8.17 11.06
N GLU A 98 2.97 8.95 10.44
CA GLU A 98 4.31 8.49 10.08
C GLU A 98 5.13 8.07 11.30
N LYS A 99 5.13 8.88 12.36
CA LYS A 99 5.84 8.56 13.61
C LYS A 99 5.33 7.26 14.23
N TRP A 100 4.02 7.05 14.19
CA TRP A 100 3.41 5.81 14.65
C TRP A 100 3.80 4.60 13.80
N ALA A 101 3.83 4.74 12.47
CA ALA A 101 4.30 3.68 11.58
C ALA A 101 5.77 3.32 11.85
N HIS A 102 6.60 4.34 12.07
CA HIS A 102 8.02 4.19 12.38
C HIS A 102 8.29 3.54 13.73
N GLU A 103 7.50 3.86 14.75
CA GLU A 103 7.61 3.22 16.07
C GLU A 103 7.12 1.76 16.00
N ALA A 104 6.01 1.50 15.30
CA ALA A 104 5.48 0.16 15.12
C ALA A 104 6.45 -0.78 14.36
N LEU A 105 7.37 -0.23 13.59
CA LEU A 105 8.39 -0.97 12.83
C LEU A 105 9.80 -0.84 13.42
N LYS A 106 9.96 -0.24 14.60
CA LYS A 106 11.26 0.11 15.17
C LYS A 106 12.23 -1.07 15.30
N GLU A 107 11.73 -2.24 15.67
CA GLU A 107 12.55 -3.46 15.80
C GLU A 107 13.13 -3.94 14.47
N PHE A 108 12.52 -3.55 13.34
CA PHE A 108 12.97 -3.88 12.00
C PHE A 108 13.84 -2.78 11.37
N ARG A 109 14.09 -1.67 12.08
CA ARG A 109 14.80 -0.52 11.53
C ARG A 109 16.30 -0.83 11.35
N ILE A 110 16.78 -0.71 10.12
CA ILE A 110 18.19 -1.02 9.76
C ILE A 110 19.15 0.04 10.29
N ASN A 111 18.74 1.32 10.23
CA ASN A 111 19.55 2.45 10.69
C ASN A 111 18.68 3.45 11.45
N PRO A 112 19.04 3.85 12.68
CA PRO A 112 18.26 4.79 13.48
C PRO A 112 17.98 6.13 12.78
N ARG A 113 18.88 6.59 11.90
CA ARG A 113 18.76 7.87 11.17
C ARG A 113 18.02 7.76 9.85
N LYS A 114 17.73 6.55 9.37
CA LYS A 114 17.07 6.34 8.08
C LYS A 114 15.76 5.59 8.25
N GLU A 115 14.87 5.80 7.29
CA GLU A 115 13.50 5.26 7.30
C GLU A 115 13.42 3.92 6.54
N PHE A 116 14.42 3.06 6.73
CA PHE A 116 14.50 1.75 6.10
C PHE A 116 14.33 0.63 7.12
N PHE A 117 13.50 -0.33 6.76
CA PHE A 117 13.05 -1.42 7.63
C PHE A 117 13.21 -2.75 6.92
N GLN A 118 13.92 -3.69 7.54
CA GLN A 118 14.08 -5.06 7.04
C GLN A 118 13.02 -5.94 7.70
N ALA A 119 11.91 -6.17 7.02
CA ALA A 119 10.77 -6.91 7.54
C ALA A 119 10.02 -7.63 6.42
N PRO A 120 9.37 -8.78 6.69
CA PRO A 120 8.43 -9.36 5.74
C PRO A 120 7.33 -8.36 5.38
N LEU A 121 6.94 -8.29 4.10
CA LEU A 121 5.88 -7.36 3.64
C LEU A 121 4.58 -7.46 4.47
N PRO A 122 4.08 -8.65 4.88
CA PRO A 122 2.89 -8.74 5.72
C PRO A 122 3.01 -7.97 7.06
N VAL A 123 4.21 -7.90 7.64
CA VAL A 123 4.46 -7.13 8.87
C VAL A 123 4.32 -5.63 8.60
N VAL A 124 4.89 -5.16 7.49
CA VAL A 124 4.79 -3.76 7.06
C VAL A 124 3.34 -3.38 6.74
N VAL A 125 2.62 -4.22 5.99
CA VAL A 125 1.19 -4.01 5.66
C VAL A 125 0.36 -3.94 6.94
N LYS A 126 0.58 -4.85 7.89
CA LYS A 126 -0.14 -4.85 9.17
C LYS A 126 0.12 -3.57 9.97
N ALA A 127 1.38 -3.12 10.04
CA ALA A 127 1.74 -1.89 10.74
C ALA A 127 1.06 -0.66 10.12
N LEU A 128 1.13 -0.51 8.79
CA LEU A 128 0.50 0.61 8.08
C LEU A 128 -1.04 0.54 8.14
N GLY A 129 -1.63 -0.64 8.05
CA GLY A 129 -3.07 -0.85 8.23
C GLY A 129 -3.54 -0.39 9.60
N ARG A 130 -2.81 -0.73 10.67
CA ARG A 130 -3.14 -0.28 12.03
C ARG A 130 -3.04 1.23 12.18
N VAL A 131 -2.05 1.86 11.53
CA VAL A 131 -1.94 3.32 11.49
C VAL A 131 -3.16 3.95 10.81
N ALA A 132 -3.66 3.35 9.74
CA ALA A 132 -4.86 3.83 9.05
C ALA A 132 -6.14 3.72 9.91
N GLU A 133 -6.23 2.71 10.76
CA GLU A 133 -7.33 2.56 11.73
C GLU A 133 -7.28 3.62 12.83
N ILE A 134 -6.08 4.03 13.26
CA ILE A 134 -5.88 5.05 14.30
C ILE A 134 -6.05 6.47 13.73
N PHE A 135 -5.63 6.69 12.48
CA PHE A 135 -5.64 7.99 11.80
C PHE A 135 -6.50 7.99 10.53
N PRO A 136 -7.78 7.58 10.61
CA PRO A 136 -8.63 7.46 9.44
C PRO A 136 -8.98 8.83 8.87
N VAL A 137 -9.33 8.86 7.58
CA VAL A 137 -9.72 10.10 6.89
C VAL A 137 -11.23 10.28 6.99
N PRO A 138 -11.74 11.26 7.75
CA PRO A 138 -13.19 11.44 7.88
C PRO A 138 -13.79 12.01 6.59
N LEU A 139 -14.93 11.48 6.15
CA LEU A 139 -15.64 12.00 4.96
C LEU A 139 -16.49 13.24 5.27
N GLY A 140 -16.59 13.65 6.53
CA GLY A 140 -17.32 14.84 6.94
C GLY A 140 -17.05 15.22 8.39
N LYS A 141 -17.76 16.24 8.89
CA LYS A 141 -17.57 16.79 10.25
C LYS A 141 -18.16 15.91 11.36
N THR A 142 -19.06 15.01 11.01
CA THR A 142 -19.80 14.20 11.98
C THR A 142 -19.30 12.76 11.93
N PRO A 143 -19.33 12.02 13.06
CA PRO A 143 -19.02 10.59 13.06
C PRO A 143 -19.87 9.77 12.08
N ARG A 144 -21.09 10.25 11.75
CA ARG A 144 -22.00 9.59 10.80
C ARG A 144 -21.56 9.70 9.34
N ALA A 145 -20.67 10.65 9.02
CA ALA A 145 -20.15 10.79 7.66
C ALA A 145 -19.25 9.61 7.25
N GLY A 146 -18.74 8.85 8.23
CA GLY A 146 -17.87 7.71 7.98
C GLY A 146 -16.44 8.13 7.60
N TYR A 147 -15.68 7.15 7.11
CA TYR A 147 -14.26 7.28 6.80
C TYR A 147 -13.98 6.81 5.38
N LEU A 148 -12.97 7.42 4.74
CA LEU A 148 -12.50 6.99 3.43
C LEU A 148 -11.93 5.58 3.54
N GLU A 149 -12.43 4.68 2.70
CA GLU A 149 -11.91 3.31 2.65
C GLU A 149 -10.49 3.27 2.09
N GLN A 150 -9.70 2.31 2.59
CA GLN A 150 -8.37 2.04 2.08
C GLN A 150 -8.50 1.25 0.76
N PRO A 151 -7.79 1.62 -0.33
CA PRO A 151 -7.96 0.99 -1.64
C PRO A 151 -7.31 -0.38 -1.73
N LEU A 152 -6.31 -0.67 -0.89
CA LEU A 152 -5.57 -1.92 -0.89
C LEU A 152 -6.13 -2.92 0.14
N GLN A 153 -7.39 -3.31 -0.05
CA GLN A 153 -8.06 -4.28 0.82
C GLN A 153 -7.49 -5.70 0.65
N PRO A 154 -7.42 -6.51 1.72
CA PRO A 154 -7.10 -7.92 1.59
C PRO A 154 -8.09 -8.64 0.68
N ARG A 155 -7.60 -9.56 -0.14
CA ARG A 155 -8.41 -10.31 -1.11
C ARG A 155 -8.22 -11.82 -0.97
N PRO A 156 -9.21 -12.65 -1.30
CA PRO A 156 -9.01 -14.09 -1.40
C PRO A 156 -8.24 -14.44 -2.69
N VAL A 157 -7.37 -15.45 -2.61
CA VAL A 157 -6.68 -16.08 -3.75
C VAL A 157 -6.74 -17.59 -3.59
N SER A 158 -7.27 -18.27 -4.60
CA SER A 158 -7.31 -19.73 -4.63
C SER A 158 -5.91 -20.31 -4.85
N CYS A 159 -5.54 -21.31 -4.05
CA CYS A 159 -4.31 -22.06 -4.24
C CYS A 159 -4.38 -22.86 -5.54
N PRO A 160 -3.39 -22.74 -6.45
CA PRO A 160 -3.39 -23.50 -7.70
C PRO A 160 -3.21 -25.01 -7.50
N HIS A 161 -2.69 -25.43 -6.34
CA HIS A 161 -2.45 -26.85 -6.03
C HIS A 161 -3.67 -27.54 -5.39
N CYS A 162 -4.28 -26.95 -4.35
CA CYS A 162 -5.39 -27.59 -3.63
C CYS A 162 -6.73 -26.86 -3.71
N GLY A 163 -6.82 -25.73 -4.41
CA GLY A 163 -8.04 -24.93 -4.54
C GLY A 163 -8.42 -24.11 -3.30
N MET A 164 -7.77 -24.30 -2.14
CA MET A 164 -8.08 -23.55 -0.92
C MET A 164 -7.96 -22.03 -1.14
N GLU A 165 -8.95 -21.26 -0.69
CA GLU A 165 -8.87 -19.81 -0.67
C GLU A 165 -7.96 -19.33 0.47
N ASN A 166 -6.97 -18.52 0.12
CA ASN A 166 -6.05 -17.90 1.06
C ASN A 166 -6.29 -16.39 1.05
N ARG A 167 -6.43 -15.80 2.23
CA ARG A 167 -6.58 -14.35 2.36
C ARG A 167 -5.20 -13.71 2.26
N VAL A 168 -5.01 -12.87 1.25
CA VAL A 168 -3.73 -12.20 0.96
C VAL A 168 -3.85 -10.70 1.16
N PRO A 169 -2.78 -10.01 1.59
CA PRO A 169 -2.81 -8.55 1.70
C PRO A 169 -3.01 -7.92 0.32
N GLY A 170 -3.76 -6.81 0.24
CA GLY A 170 -3.80 -6.00 -0.97
C GLY A 170 -2.45 -5.32 -1.13
N VAL A 171 -1.64 -5.70 -2.11
CA VAL A 171 -0.30 -5.16 -2.34
C VAL A 171 -0.10 -4.88 -3.83
N LEU A 172 0.85 -4.01 -4.14
CA LEU A 172 1.15 -3.56 -5.50
C LEU A 172 2.40 -4.20 -6.11
N VAL A 173 3.03 -5.10 -5.35
CA VAL A 173 4.22 -5.84 -5.77
C VAL A 173 3.94 -7.32 -5.68
N GLN A 174 4.63 -8.10 -6.52
CA GLN A 174 4.52 -9.54 -6.48
C GLN A 174 5.10 -10.09 -5.17
N ILE A 175 4.37 -11.01 -4.53
CA ILE A 175 4.82 -11.70 -3.33
C ILE A 175 4.61 -13.22 -3.39
N ARG A 176 5.43 -13.91 -2.62
CA ARG A 176 5.31 -15.34 -2.34
C ARG A 176 4.62 -15.53 -1.00
N ILE A 177 3.58 -16.35 -0.98
CA ILE A 177 2.94 -16.82 0.25
C ILE A 177 2.82 -18.34 0.22
N SER A 178 2.71 -18.97 1.39
CA SER A 178 2.41 -20.40 1.49
C SER A 178 0.92 -20.62 1.70
N CYS A 179 0.35 -21.60 1.00
CA CYS A 179 -1.03 -22.01 1.23
C CYS A 179 -1.24 -22.47 2.67
N GLY A 180 -2.34 -22.05 3.30
CA GLY A 180 -2.72 -22.47 4.65
C GLY A 180 -2.88 -23.99 4.81
N ALA A 181 -3.48 -24.66 3.81
CA ALA A 181 -3.68 -26.11 3.82
C ALA A 181 -2.48 -26.91 3.30
N CYS A 182 -2.18 -26.83 2.00
CA CYS A 182 -1.22 -27.73 1.36
C CYS A 182 0.24 -27.24 1.41
N LYS A 183 0.49 -26.05 1.96
CA LYS A 183 1.81 -25.41 2.06
C LYS A 183 2.49 -25.08 0.72
N SER A 184 1.89 -25.40 -0.43
CA SER A 184 2.38 -24.98 -1.74
C SER A 184 2.53 -23.47 -1.83
N GLU A 185 3.57 -23.03 -2.54
CA GLU A 185 3.83 -21.61 -2.79
C GLU A 185 2.79 -21.04 -3.77
N ILE A 186 2.29 -19.85 -3.46
CA ILE A 186 1.38 -19.07 -4.29
C ILE A 186 2.07 -17.75 -4.61
N MET A 187 2.24 -17.50 -5.91
CA MET A 187 2.68 -16.21 -6.44
C MET A 187 1.45 -15.34 -6.69
N ILE A 188 1.46 -14.13 -6.16
CA ILE A 188 0.38 -13.13 -6.37
C ILE A 188 0.93 -11.78 -6.81
#